data_AF-A0A853B8E3-F1
#
_entry.id   AF-A0A853B8E3-F1
#
_cell.length_a   1.000
_cell.length_b   1.000
_cell.length_c   1.000
_cell.angle_alpha   90.00
_cell.angle_beta   90.00
_cell.angle_gamma   90.00
#
_symmetry.space_group_name_H-M   'P 1'
#
loop_
_entity.id
_entity.type
_entity.pdbx_description
1 polymer ?
#
loop_
_entity_poly.entity_id
_entity_poly.type
_entity_poly.pdbx_seq_one_letter_code
_entity_poly.pdbx_strand_id
1 'polypeptide(L)'
;MNVRRFAIASLLAIPLSFGAAGIASADSYGSSTASAGPDGAAITTTASTAGHGHDYDSDGWGHGNNYAGYYDASLAAGPDGAGGEYTVSGTNGHQSFYGEGESWAGPEGAASSDTWSVAGHHHHHDHGNNWDDEDEGDDD
;
A
#
# COMPACT_ATOMS: atom_id res chain seq x y z
N MET A 1 -17.14 28.47 -36.41
CA MET A 1 -16.02 28.21 -35.48
C MET A 1 -16.59 27.53 -34.25
N ASN A 2 -16.04 26.36 -33.91
CA ASN A 2 -16.62 25.37 -32.99
C ASN A 2 -16.45 25.79 -31.52
N VAL A 3 -17.55 25.88 -30.78
CA VAL A 3 -17.56 26.08 -29.32
C VAL A 3 -17.14 24.77 -28.65
N ARG A 4 -15.85 24.63 -28.35
CA ARG A 4 -15.31 23.46 -27.63
C ARG A 4 -15.39 23.70 -26.11
N ARG A 5 -16.48 23.19 -25.52
CA ARG A 5 -16.56 22.46 -24.24
C ARG A 5 -15.59 22.90 -23.13
N PHE A 6 -16.08 23.71 -22.18
CA PHE A 6 -15.56 23.72 -20.81
C PHE A 6 -16.55 22.95 -19.93
N ALA A 7 -16.32 21.63 -19.85
CA ALA A 7 -16.99 20.73 -18.91
C ALA A 7 -15.90 20.09 -18.05
N ILE A 8 -15.35 20.86 -17.12
CA ILE A 8 -14.46 20.37 -16.05
C ILE A 8 -14.85 21.14 -14.78
N ALA A 9 -16.08 20.95 -14.31
CA ALA A 9 -16.57 21.60 -13.10
C ALA A 9 -17.51 20.69 -12.29
N SER A 10 -17.42 19.37 -12.47
CA SER A 10 -18.41 18.44 -11.96
C SER A 10 -17.81 17.16 -11.40
N LEU A 11 -16.73 17.25 -10.60
CA LEU A 11 -16.26 16.09 -9.84
C LEU A 11 -15.35 16.38 -8.64
N LEU A 12 -15.53 17.52 -7.95
CA LEU A 12 -14.88 17.75 -6.66
C LEU A 12 -15.86 18.24 -5.59
N ALA A 13 -17.06 17.66 -5.61
CA ALA A 13 -18.10 17.93 -4.63
C ALA A 13 -18.25 16.75 -3.66
N ILE A 14 -17.22 16.45 -2.86
CA ILE A 14 -17.46 15.94 -1.51
C ILE A 14 -16.37 16.48 -0.58
N PRO A 15 -16.58 17.61 0.12
CA PRO A 15 -15.94 17.79 1.40
C PRO A 15 -16.62 16.79 2.34
N LEU A 16 -16.04 15.60 2.47
CA LEU A 16 -16.35 14.70 3.57
C LEU A 16 -15.81 15.37 4.84
N SER A 17 -16.61 16.28 5.39
CA SER A 17 -16.47 16.76 6.75
C SER A 17 -16.77 15.60 7.70
N PHE A 18 -15.81 14.70 7.84
CA PHE A 18 -15.76 13.72 8.90
C PHE A 18 -14.52 14.03 9.73
N GLY A 19 -14.76 14.44 10.97
CA GLY A 19 -13.71 14.60 11.97
C GLY A 19 -12.90 13.31 12.05
N ALA A 20 -11.58 13.47 12.15
CA ALA A 20 -10.61 12.44 12.39
C ALA A 20 -11.03 11.59 13.61
N ALA A 21 -11.77 10.49 13.37
CA ALA A 21 -11.92 9.44 14.36
C ALA A 21 -10.59 8.67 14.33
N GLY A 22 -9.62 9.13 15.12
CA GLY A 22 -8.40 8.37 15.38
C GLY A 22 -8.77 7.07 16.08
N ILE A 23 -8.95 5.99 15.32
CA ILE A 23 -9.07 4.64 15.86
C ILE A 23 -7.64 4.20 16.19
N ALA A 24 -7.19 4.51 17.41
CA ALA A 24 -6.02 3.88 17.98
C ALA A 24 -6.44 2.51 18.52
N SER A 25 -6.23 1.47 17.72
CA SER A 25 -6.30 0.06 18.13
C SER A 25 -4.88 -0.39 18.47
N ALA A 26 -4.72 -1.31 19.42
CA ALA A 26 -3.39 -1.75 19.90
C ALA A 26 -2.46 -2.25 18.77
N ASP A 27 -3.04 -2.65 17.63
CA ASP A 27 -2.36 -3.24 16.48
C ASP A 27 -2.49 -2.38 15.20
N SER A 28 -3.21 -1.26 15.27
CA SER A 28 -3.43 -0.39 14.10
C SER A 28 -3.68 1.07 14.47
N TYR A 29 -3.05 1.95 13.70
CA TYR A 29 -3.18 3.40 13.78
C TYR A 29 -3.77 3.92 12.47
N GLY A 30 -4.69 4.87 12.58
CA GLY A 30 -5.22 5.61 11.45
C GLY A 30 -5.56 7.04 11.86
N SER A 31 -5.14 8.01 11.06
CA SER A 31 -5.45 9.42 11.21
C SER A 31 -5.72 10.04 9.86
N SER A 32 -6.76 10.86 9.78
CA SER A 32 -7.08 11.62 8.58
C SER A 32 -7.45 13.04 8.95
N THR A 33 -6.77 14.02 8.36
CA THR A 33 -7.09 15.44 8.53
C THR A 33 -7.55 16.02 7.21
N ALA A 34 -8.65 16.74 7.21
CA ALA A 34 -9.15 17.44 6.03
C ALA A 34 -9.38 18.92 6.35
N SER A 35 -9.08 19.78 5.39
CA SER A 35 -9.37 21.21 5.44
C SER A 35 -9.93 21.68 4.11
N ALA A 36 -10.78 22.70 4.16
CA ALA A 36 -11.33 23.33 2.97
C ALA A 36 -11.50 24.83 3.22
N GLY A 37 -11.20 25.63 2.21
CA GLY A 37 -11.30 27.08 2.23
C GLY A 37 -11.45 27.66 0.83
N PRO A 38 -11.48 29.00 0.71
CA PRO A 38 -11.60 29.69 -0.58
C PRO A 38 -10.52 29.29 -1.60
N ASP A 39 -9.35 28.91 -1.11
CA ASP A 39 -8.18 28.57 -1.93
C ASP A 39 -8.08 27.08 -2.28
N GLY A 40 -9.02 26.25 -1.83
CA GLY A 40 -9.05 24.82 -2.13
C GLY A 40 -9.37 23.92 -0.94
N ALA A 41 -9.14 22.63 -1.13
CA ALA A 41 -9.28 21.59 -0.12
C ALA A 41 -8.03 20.71 -0.07
N ALA A 42 -7.69 20.24 1.12
CA ALA A 42 -6.59 19.30 1.33
C ALA A 42 -7.03 18.18 2.27
N ILE A 43 -6.52 16.98 2.04
CA ILE A 43 -6.73 15.79 2.86
C ILE A 43 -5.38 15.12 3.06
N THR A 44 -5.03 14.84 4.31
CA THR A 44 -3.88 14.01 4.66
C THR A 44 -4.38 12.79 5.40
N THR A 45 -3.91 11.61 5.04
CA THR A 45 -4.24 10.35 5.71
C THR A 45 -2.97 9.59 6.01
N THR A 46 -2.80 9.18 7.26
CA THR A 46 -1.71 8.32 7.71
C THR A 46 -2.33 7.10 8.37
N ALA A 47 -1.89 5.91 7.98
CA ALA A 47 -2.29 4.65 8.58
C ALA A 47 -1.09 3.73 8.75
N SER A 48 -1.10 2.94 9.81
CA SER A 48 -0.16 1.85 10.00
C SER A 48 -0.85 0.67 10.68
N THR A 49 -0.38 -0.53 10.37
CA THR A 49 -0.88 -1.77 10.97
C THR A 49 0.30 -2.68 11.26
N ALA A 50 0.24 -3.44 12.34
CA ALA A 50 1.19 -4.49 12.63
C ALA A 50 0.45 -5.65 13.29
N GLY A 51 0.83 -6.87 12.97
CA GLY A 51 0.19 -8.03 13.57
C GLY A 51 0.94 -9.32 13.30
N HIS A 52 0.44 -10.39 13.91
CA HIS A 52 0.92 -11.75 13.70
C HIS A 52 -0.19 -12.60 13.08
N GLY A 53 0.14 -13.31 12.00
CA GLY A 53 -0.69 -14.39 11.47
C GLY A 53 -0.59 -15.61 12.40
N HIS A 54 -1.74 -16.21 12.72
CA HIS A 54 -1.80 -17.56 13.28
C HIS A 54 -1.90 -18.56 12.14
N ASP A 55 -0.84 -18.68 11.35
CA ASP A 55 -0.71 -19.79 10.43
C ASP A 55 -0.31 -21.00 11.28
N TYR A 56 -1.26 -21.91 11.49
CA TYR A 56 -0.97 -23.21 12.07
C TYR A 56 -0.38 -24.07 10.96
N ASP A 57 0.93 -24.20 10.94
CA ASP A 57 1.58 -25.27 10.20
C ASP A 57 1.09 -26.62 10.76
N SER A 58 0.77 -27.56 9.88
CA SER A 58 0.21 -28.87 10.21
C SER A 58 1.17 -29.80 10.98
N ASP A 59 2.38 -29.33 11.29
CA ASP A 59 3.42 -30.02 12.05
C ASP A 59 3.56 -29.54 13.51
N GLY A 60 2.74 -28.57 13.95
CA GLY A 60 2.69 -28.14 15.35
C GLY A 60 3.82 -27.20 15.79
N TRP A 61 4.63 -26.71 14.85
CA TRP A 61 5.67 -25.70 15.09
C TRP A 61 5.25 -24.38 14.42
N GLY A 62 4.26 -23.69 14.98
CA GLY A 62 3.69 -22.49 14.37
C GLY A 62 4.75 -21.40 14.11
N HIS A 63 5.09 -21.20 12.84
CA HIS A 63 5.87 -20.05 12.40
C HIS A 63 4.91 -18.87 12.19
N GLY A 64 4.70 -18.07 13.24
CA GLY A 64 3.86 -16.88 13.16
C GLY A 64 4.38 -15.90 12.09
N ASN A 65 3.59 -15.69 11.03
CA ASN A 65 3.92 -14.73 9.99
C ASN A 65 3.65 -13.30 10.49
N ASN A 66 4.71 -12.54 10.78
CA ASN A 66 4.59 -11.15 11.17
C ASN A 66 4.35 -10.27 9.95
N TYR A 67 3.35 -9.39 10.02
CA TYR A 67 3.12 -8.39 9.00
C TYR A 67 3.13 -6.99 9.60
N ALA A 68 3.60 -6.03 8.82
CA ALA A 68 3.49 -4.62 9.13
C ALA A 68 3.21 -3.84 7.84
N GLY A 69 2.39 -2.80 7.93
CA GLY A 69 2.06 -1.93 6.82
C GLY A 69 2.03 -0.48 7.28
N TYR A 70 2.49 0.40 6.40
CA TYR A 70 2.44 1.85 6.55
C TYR A 70 1.87 2.44 5.27
N TYR A 71 1.03 3.45 5.42
CA TYR A 71 0.42 4.21 4.35
C TYR A 71 0.36 5.68 4.78
N ASP A 72 0.82 6.56 3.92
CA ASP A 72 0.67 8.00 4.08
C ASP A 72 0.28 8.60 2.74
N ALA A 73 -0.66 9.52 2.72
CA ALA A 73 -1.04 10.21 1.51
C ALA A 73 -1.51 11.62 1.81
N SER A 74 -1.15 12.54 0.93
CA SER A 74 -1.65 13.90 0.92
C SER A 74 -2.31 14.16 -0.43
N LEU A 75 -3.49 14.79 -0.43
CA LEU A 75 -4.22 15.20 -1.61
C LEU A 75 -4.61 16.65 -1.43
N ALA A 76 -4.43 17.48 -2.45
CA ALA A 76 -4.84 18.87 -2.45
C ALA A 76 -5.44 19.26 -3.80
N ALA A 77 -6.43 20.15 -3.76
CA ALA A 77 -7.07 20.69 -4.95
C ALA A 77 -7.48 22.15 -4.71
N GLY A 78 -7.15 23.03 -5.64
CA GLY A 78 -7.48 24.44 -5.62
C GLY A 78 -7.66 25.02 -7.02
N PRO A 79 -7.86 26.35 -7.13
CA PRO A 79 -8.05 27.02 -8.42
C PRO A 79 -6.91 26.79 -9.43
N ASP A 80 -5.70 26.59 -8.92
CA ASP A 80 -4.47 26.46 -9.72
C ASP A 80 -4.07 24.99 -9.99
N GLY A 81 -4.90 24.03 -9.60
CA GLY A 81 -4.65 22.62 -9.87
C GLY A 81 -5.00 21.69 -8.73
N ALA A 82 -4.78 20.40 -8.98
CA ALA A 82 -4.97 19.35 -8.00
C ALA A 82 -3.86 18.31 -8.13
N GLY A 83 -3.55 17.67 -7.02
CA GLY A 83 -2.52 16.66 -6.96
C GLY A 83 -2.41 16.04 -5.59
N GLY A 84 -1.32 15.33 -5.41
CA GLY A 84 -1.04 14.68 -4.16
C GLY A 84 0.13 13.72 -4.26
N GLU A 85 0.49 13.20 -3.09
CA GLU A 85 1.56 12.24 -2.92
C GLU A 85 1.07 11.08 -2.08
N TYR A 86 1.72 9.93 -2.22
CA TYR A 86 1.53 8.80 -1.34
C TYR A 86 2.86 8.13 -1.05
N THR A 87 2.95 7.52 0.11
CA THR A 87 3.98 6.58 0.52
C THR A 87 3.28 5.34 1.07
N VAL A 88 3.71 4.17 0.63
CA VAL A 88 3.24 2.88 1.14
C VAL A 88 4.44 1.99 1.37
N SER A 89 4.48 1.30 2.49
CA SER A 89 5.50 0.31 2.75
C SER A 89 4.96 -0.81 3.62
N GLY A 90 5.62 -1.96 3.61
CA GLY A 90 5.21 -3.05 4.46
C GLY A 90 6.05 -4.29 4.32
N THR A 91 5.69 -5.29 5.13
CA THR A 91 6.25 -6.64 5.11
C THR A 91 5.16 -7.64 5.46
N ASN A 92 5.26 -8.85 4.92
CA ASN A 92 4.41 -10.00 5.27
C ASN A 92 5.20 -11.17 5.89
N GLY A 93 6.42 -10.91 6.35
CA GLY A 93 7.31 -11.92 6.92
C GLY A 93 8.24 -12.60 5.91
N HIS A 94 7.92 -12.56 4.61
CA HIS A 94 8.73 -13.14 3.54
C HIS A 94 9.25 -12.11 2.54
N GLN A 95 8.49 -11.04 2.36
CA GLN A 95 8.77 -9.98 1.41
C GLN A 95 8.47 -8.64 2.07
N SER A 96 9.31 -7.65 1.80
CA SER A 96 9.06 -6.24 2.06
C SER A 96 8.83 -5.50 0.76
N PHE A 97 8.03 -4.43 0.83
CA PHE A 97 7.76 -3.56 -0.30
C PHE A 97 7.79 -2.10 0.15
N TYR A 98 8.10 -1.24 -0.80
CA TYR A 98 8.06 0.22 -0.67
C TYR A 98 7.57 0.81 -1.99
N GLY A 99 6.67 1.78 -1.89
CA GLY A 99 6.18 2.56 -3.01
C GLY A 99 5.96 4.00 -2.58
N GLU A 100 6.35 4.93 -3.41
CA GLU A 100 5.95 6.32 -3.30
C GLU A 100 5.57 6.84 -4.67
N GLY A 101 4.72 7.86 -4.70
CA GLY A 101 4.44 8.56 -5.92
C GLY A 101 3.79 9.89 -5.67
N GLU A 102 3.90 10.76 -6.65
CA GLU A 102 3.28 12.07 -6.66
C GLU A 102 2.65 12.31 -8.04
N SER A 103 1.54 13.03 -8.03
CA SER A 103 0.91 13.47 -9.27
C SER A 103 0.30 14.85 -9.07
N TRP A 104 0.45 15.70 -10.07
CA TRP A 104 -0.08 17.05 -10.06
C TRP A 104 -0.58 17.43 -11.45
N ALA A 105 -1.71 18.13 -11.49
CA ALA A 105 -2.29 18.69 -12.70
C ALA A 105 -2.76 20.12 -12.43
N GLY A 106 -2.35 21.07 -13.27
CA GLY A 106 -2.73 22.47 -13.20
C GLY A 106 -2.82 23.12 -14.58
N PRO A 107 -3.04 24.45 -14.65
CA PRO A 107 -3.15 25.20 -15.89
C PRO A 107 -1.94 25.02 -16.84
N GLU A 108 -0.75 24.80 -16.26
CA GLU A 108 0.51 24.65 -16.99
C GLU A 108 0.83 23.20 -17.41
N GLY A 109 -0.06 22.26 -17.10
CA GLY A 109 0.09 20.85 -17.48
C GLY A 109 0.02 19.89 -16.29
N ALA A 110 0.40 18.64 -16.55
CA ALA A 110 0.40 17.58 -15.57
C ALA A 110 1.75 16.87 -15.50
N ALA A 111 2.14 16.47 -14.29
CA ALA A 111 3.35 15.69 -14.02
C ALA A 111 3.03 14.58 -13.03
N SER A 112 3.76 13.48 -13.12
CA SER A 112 3.71 12.41 -12.13
C SER A 112 5.09 11.76 -12.02
N SER A 113 5.38 11.23 -10.83
CA SER A 113 6.56 10.40 -10.58
C SER A 113 6.18 9.27 -9.61
N ASP A 114 6.81 8.11 -9.78
CA ASP A 114 6.57 6.94 -8.95
C ASP A 114 7.90 6.19 -8.74
N THR A 115 8.14 5.74 -7.52
CA THR A 115 9.26 4.88 -7.13
C THR A 115 8.71 3.64 -6.46
N TRP A 116 9.16 2.45 -6.87
CA TRP A 116 8.74 1.18 -6.28
C TRP A 116 9.93 0.25 -6.06
N SER A 117 9.92 -0.48 -4.94
CA SER A 117 10.89 -1.54 -4.67
C SER A 117 10.26 -2.69 -3.87
N VAL A 118 10.77 -3.89 -4.09
CA VAL A 118 10.40 -5.12 -3.37
C VAL A 118 11.67 -5.86 -3.02
N ALA A 119 11.77 -6.39 -1.81
CA ALA A 119 12.85 -7.26 -1.38
C ALA A 119 12.27 -8.50 -0.70
N GLY A 120 12.74 -9.70 -1.05
CA GLY A 120 12.30 -10.93 -0.42
C GLY A 120 12.79 -12.18 -1.15
N HIS A 121 12.66 -13.33 -0.49
CA HIS A 121 13.17 -14.61 -1.00
C HIS A 121 12.04 -15.50 -1.52
N HIS A 122 12.20 -16.02 -2.74
CA HIS A 122 11.49 -17.20 -3.18
C HIS A 122 12.29 -18.41 -2.72
N HIS A 123 11.74 -19.20 -1.80
CA HIS A 123 12.28 -20.54 -1.55
C HIS A 123 11.95 -21.41 -2.76
N HIS A 124 12.91 -21.60 -3.65
CA HIS A 124 12.88 -22.72 -4.58
C HIS A 124 13.10 -23.98 -3.74
N HIS A 125 12.03 -24.72 -3.50
CA HIS A 125 12.15 -26.11 -3.06
C HIS A 125 12.66 -26.90 -4.25
N ASP A 126 13.98 -26.98 -4.38
CA ASP A 126 14.61 -28.03 -5.16
C ASP A 126 14.31 -29.34 -4.44
N HIS A 127 13.19 -29.98 -4.80
CA HIS A 127 12.96 -31.38 -4.52
C HIS A 127 14.00 -32.17 -5.32
N GLY A 128 15.22 -32.23 -4.76
CA GLY A 128 16.19 -33.24 -5.13
C GLY A 128 15.52 -34.58 -4.89
N ASN A 129 15.04 -35.19 -5.96
CA ASN A 129 14.52 -36.54 -5.94
C ASN A 129 15.66 -37.43 -5.44
N ASN A 130 15.63 -37.78 -4.17
CA ASN A 130 16.48 -38.83 -3.62
C ASN A 130 15.92 -40.15 -4.16
N TRP A 131 16.27 -40.45 -5.41
CA TRP A 131 16.21 -41.81 -5.93
C TRP A 131 17.32 -42.57 -5.20
N ASP A 132 17.04 -43.00 -3.97
CA ASP A 132 17.78 -44.07 -3.34
C ASP A 132 17.42 -45.36 -4.10
N ASP A 133 18.00 -45.50 -5.28
CA ASP A 133 18.36 -46.79 -5.85
C ASP A 133 19.63 -47.23 -5.10
N GLU A 134 19.55 -48.37 -4.40
CA GLU A 134 20.63 -49.28 -3.93
C GLU A 134 20.08 -49.98 -2.66
N ASP A 135 19.94 -51.30 -2.53
CA ASP A 135 20.38 -52.44 -3.32
C ASP A 135 19.64 -53.67 -2.72
N GLU A 136 19.00 -54.48 -3.56
CA GLU A 136 18.46 -55.78 -3.11
C GLU A 136 19.63 -56.77 -3.01
N GLY A 137 20.07 -57.06 -1.79
CA GLY A 137 21.08 -58.08 -1.53
C GLY A 137 20.98 -58.62 -0.11
N ASP A 138 20.36 -59.78 0.05
CA ASP A 138 21.12 -61.03 0.22
C ASP A 138 20.19 -62.21 0.52
N ASP A 139 20.34 -63.23 -0.33
CA ASP A 139 19.95 -64.61 -0.11
C ASP A 139 20.66 -65.17 1.13
N ASP A 140 19.93 -65.87 2.01
CA ASP A 140 20.31 -67.17 2.64
C ASP A 140 19.22 -67.69 3.60
#